data_AF-A0A7I4CIZ2-F1
#
_entry.id   AF-A0A7I4CIZ2-F1
#
_cell.length_a   1.000
_cell.length_b   1.000
_cell.length_c   1.000
_cell.angle_alpha   90.00
_cell.angle_beta   90.00
_cell.angle_gamma   90.00
#
_symmetry.space_group_name_H-M   'P 1'
#
loop_
_entity.id
_entity.type
_entity.pdbx_description
1 polymer ?
#
loop_
_entity_poly.entity_id
_entity_poly.type
_entity_poly.pdbx_seq_one_letter_code
_entity_poly.pdbx_strand_id
1 'polypeptide(L)'
;MADLKARLLPPRPPGAAGPSEGISKRPETLKRPLFQGMEGVSLKKRGHGVRSWIRIDPSGNTQILEVDKASLMRRCDLPARDLRLLDPLFVYPSTILGRERAIVVNLEQIRCIITADEILLLNSIDSYVLQYVTELQRRLFMKNRSDIASLKWSQSPVDYTLSGAANGFDVPLLMSSDERKQTLHDGDMFSGSSADDLPFEFQALEVALEAACTFLDAQAIELEQEVYPVLDELTTKISTLNLEHVRRLKSRLVALTRRVKKVRDEIEQLMDDDSDMAEMYLTEKKEQHAD
;
A
#
# COMPACT_ATOMS: atom_id res chain seq x y z
N MET A 1 -46.93 -43.38 -11.42
CA MET A 1 -46.77 -41.95 -11.11
C MET A 1 -46.42 -41.82 -9.64
N ALA A 2 -45.22 -41.29 -9.38
CA ALA A 2 -44.65 -40.82 -8.11
C ALA A 2 -44.68 -41.76 -6.88
N ASP A 3 -43.51 -42.35 -6.64
CA ASP A 3 -43.10 -43.10 -5.46
C ASP A 3 -42.49 -42.17 -4.39
N LEU A 4 -42.72 -42.52 -3.13
CA LEU A 4 -41.82 -42.49 -1.96
C LEU A 4 -40.79 -41.34 -1.71
N LYS A 5 -40.90 -40.74 -0.50
CA LYS A 5 -39.85 -40.39 0.52
C LYS A 5 -40.05 -38.97 1.08
N ALA A 6 -40.71 -38.83 2.22
CA ALA A 6 -40.18 -38.97 3.59
C ALA A 6 -39.40 -37.73 4.08
N ARG A 7 -40.07 -37.01 4.98
CA ARG A 7 -39.60 -35.91 5.83
C ARG A 7 -38.61 -36.45 6.88
N LEU A 8 -37.50 -35.75 7.09
CA LEU A 8 -36.54 -36.02 8.17
C LEU A 8 -36.48 -34.84 9.14
N LEU A 9 -37.16 -34.95 10.28
CA LEU A 9 -36.79 -34.29 11.54
C LEU A 9 -37.07 -35.26 12.70
N PRO A 10 -36.16 -35.40 13.68
CA PRO A 10 -36.35 -36.31 14.80
C PRO A 10 -37.31 -35.74 15.87
N PRO A 11 -38.03 -36.60 16.63
CA PRO A 11 -38.99 -36.18 17.64
C PRO A 11 -38.32 -35.84 18.98
N ARG A 12 -38.95 -34.92 19.73
CA ARG A 12 -38.59 -34.46 21.08
C ARG A 12 -39.23 -35.40 22.14
N PRO A 13 -38.55 -35.78 23.23
CA PRO A 13 -39.16 -36.61 24.28
C PRO A 13 -40.08 -35.81 25.22
N PRO A 14 -41.08 -36.45 25.85
CA PRO A 14 -42.10 -35.79 26.67
C PRO A 14 -41.81 -35.80 28.18
N GLY A 15 -42.21 -34.72 28.88
CA GLY A 15 -42.72 -34.78 30.25
C GLY A 15 -41.83 -34.24 31.38
N ALA A 16 -42.17 -33.04 31.88
CA ALA A 16 -42.44 -32.78 33.31
C ALA A 16 -42.89 -31.31 33.51
N ALA A 17 -44.17 -31.11 33.82
CA ALA A 17 -44.72 -29.90 34.42
C ALA A 17 -44.35 -29.88 35.92
N GLY A 18 -43.84 -28.79 36.50
CA GLY A 18 -44.63 -27.77 37.18
C GLY A 18 -44.03 -27.46 38.58
N PRO A 19 -44.35 -26.32 39.21
CA PRO A 19 -43.49 -25.63 40.21
C PRO A 19 -43.99 -25.72 41.67
N SER A 20 -43.10 -25.51 42.66
CA SER A 20 -43.50 -25.13 44.03
C SER A 20 -42.41 -24.39 44.80
N GLU A 21 -42.86 -23.41 45.59
CA GLU A 21 -42.17 -22.43 46.43
C GLU A 21 -41.40 -23.00 47.64
N GLY A 22 -40.49 -22.21 48.24
CA GLY A 22 -40.03 -22.43 49.62
C GLY A 22 -38.70 -21.80 50.06
N ILE A 23 -38.73 -20.52 50.45
CA ILE A 23 -38.14 -19.87 51.65
C ILE A 23 -36.74 -20.30 52.17
N SER A 24 -35.84 -19.31 52.34
CA SER A 24 -35.04 -18.95 53.57
C SER A 24 -33.51 -18.77 53.45
N LYS A 25 -33.09 -17.54 53.84
CA LYS A 25 -31.99 -17.16 54.75
C LYS A 25 -30.57 -16.86 54.21
N ARG A 26 -30.20 -15.58 54.41
CA ARG A 26 -28.87 -14.94 54.50
C ARG A 26 -28.10 -15.43 55.75
N PRO A 27 -26.74 -15.31 55.83
CA PRO A 27 -26.05 -14.07 56.29
C PRO A 27 -24.79 -13.74 55.44
N GLU A 28 -24.35 -12.48 55.20
CA GLU A 28 -23.43 -11.64 56.02
C GLU A 28 -22.17 -12.40 56.51
N THR A 29 -20.90 -11.97 56.40
CA THR A 29 -20.15 -10.76 56.02
C THR A 29 -18.70 -11.21 55.74
N LEU A 30 -17.86 -10.42 55.05
CA LEU A 30 -16.49 -10.08 55.50
C LEU A 30 -15.76 -9.16 54.49
N LYS A 31 -15.10 -8.16 55.06
CA LYS A 31 -14.35 -7.09 54.40
C LYS A 31 -12.96 -7.59 53.96
N ARG A 32 -12.54 -7.19 52.75
CA ARG A 32 -11.19 -6.84 52.22
C ARG A 32 -9.92 -7.54 52.78
N PRO A 33 -8.93 -7.83 51.92
CA PRO A 33 -7.91 -6.79 51.71
C PRO A 33 -7.52 -6.52 50.25
N LEU A 34 -7.04 -5.29 50.08
CA LEU A 34 -6.25 -4.76 49.00
C LEU A 34 -5.01 -5.65 48.77
N PHE A 35 -4.82 -6.15 47.55
CA PHE A 35 -3.50 -6.62 47.08
C PHE A 35 -3.24 -6.05 45.69
N GLN A 36 -2.17 -5.27 45.65
CA GLN A 36 -1.47 -4.72 44.51
C GLN A 36 -0.67 -5.86 43.85
N GLY A 37 -0.81 -6.05 42.53
CA GLY A 37 0.01 -7.04 41.82
C GLY A 37 -0.43 -7.35 40.39
N MET A 38 0.34 -6.79 39.44
CA MET A 38 0.50 -7.17 38.04
C MET A 38 -0.70 -6.99 37.09
N GLU A 39 -0.53 -5.96 36.27
CA GLU A 39 -1.31 -5.59 35.10
C GLU A 39 -1.64 -6.82 34.25
N GLY A 40 -2.94 -7.15 34.25
CA GLY A 40 -3.51 -8.15 33.37
C GLY A 40 -3.36 -7.71 31.92
N VAL A 41 -2.77 -8.61 31.14
CA VAL A 41 -2.92 -8.69 29.69
C VAL A 41 -4.38 -8.45 29.35
N SER A 42 -4.68 -7.27 28.83
CA SER A 42 -6.00 -6.94 28.31
C SER A 42 -6.28 -7.83 27.11
N LEU A 43 -7.13 -8.84 27.32
CA LEU A 43 -7.92 -9.49 26.28
C LEU A 43 -8.77 -8.40 25.59
N LYS A 44 -8.18 -7.70 24.62
CA LYS A 44 -8.89 -6.73 23.78
C LYS A 44 -9.91 -7.47 22.94
N LYS A 45 -11.17 -7.14 23.23
CA LYS A 45 -12.40 -7.62 22.57
C LYS A 45 -12.33 -7.46 21.05
N ARG A 46 -12.93 -8.44 20.37
CA ARG A 46 -13.18 -8.54 18.91
C ARG A 46 -13.33 -7.18 18.19
N GLY A 47 -12.36 -6.87 17.32
CA GLY A 47 -12.62 -6.40 15.96
C GLY A 47 -12.97 -4.94 15.68
N HIS A 48 -13.02 -4.02 16.66
CA HIS A 48 -13.28 -2.58 16.43
C HIS A 48 -12.19 -1.70 17.08
N GLY A 49 -10.93 -2.16 17.03
CA GLY A 49 -9.80 -1.50 17.68
C GLY A 49 -9.16 -0.41 16.82
N VAL A 50 -8.70 0.64 17.50
CA VAL A 50 -7.69 1.58 17.01
C VAL A 50 -6.52 0.78 16.39
N ARG A 51 -6.09 1.14 15.18
CA ARG A 51 -4.96 0.50 14.48
C ARG A 51 -3.82 1.49 14.33
N SER A 52 -2.59 0.97 14.24
CA SER A 52 -1.39 1.75 13.97
C SER A 52 -1.20 1.94 12.47
N TRP A 53 -0.96 3.17 12.07
CA TRP A 53 -0.74 3.61 10.69
C TRP A 53 0.54 4.43 10.64
N ILE A 54 1.30 4.29 9.56
CA ILE A 54 2.42 5.16 9.23
C ILE A 54 1.84 6.25 8.32
N ARG A 55 1.86 7.48 8.82
CA ARG A 55 1.53 8.68 8.06
C ARG A 55 2.80 9.20 7.40
N ILE A 56 2.76 9.44 6.10
CA ILE A 56 3.81 10.13 5.34
C ILE A 56 3.21 11.40 4.75
N ASP A 57 3.86 12.54 4.94
CA ASP A 57 3.44 13.81 4.33
C ASP A 57 4.19 14.08 3.00
N PRO A 58 3.74 15.06 2.19
CA PRO A 58 4.44 15.46 0.96
C PRO A 58 5.87 15.96 1.17
N SER A 59 6.23 16.35 2.39
CA SER A 59 7.61 16.72 2.74
C SER A 59 8.52 15.52 3.01
N GLY A 60 7.96 14.30 3.06
CA GLY A 60 8.66 13.07 3.38
C GLY A 60 8.82 12.80 4.89
N ASN A 61 8.18 13.58 5.76
CA ASN A 61 8.17 13.29 7.18
C ASN A 61 7.25 12.10 7.48
N THR A 62 7.70 11.22 8.36
CA THR A 62 6.97 10.03 8.78
C THR A 62 6.54 10.15 10.24
N GLN A 63 5.30 9.77 10.51
CA GLN A 63 4.74 9.74 11.86
C GLN A 63 3.92 8.47 12.05
N ILE A 64 4.09 7.80 13.19
CA ILE A 64 3.19 6.70 13.59
C ILE A 64 1.95 7.30 14.25
N LEU A 65 0.79 6.90 13.78
CA LEU A 65 -0.51 7.39 14.20
C LEU A 65 -1.40 6.20 14.61
N GLU A 66 -2.13 6.35 15.71
CA GLU A 66 -3.13 5.39 16.12
C GLU A 66 -4.53 5.93 15.79
N VAL A 67 -5.21 5.30 14.83
CA VAL A 67 -6.54 5.75 14.35
C VAL A 67 -7.52 4.60 14.31
N ASP A 68 -8.74 4.86 14.78
CA ASP A 68 -9.85 3.93 14.63
C ASP A 68 -10.49 4.01 13.24
N LYS A 69 -11.23 2.96 12.89
CA LYS A 69 -11.87 2.84 11.58
C LYS A 69 -12.82 4.02 11.29
N ALA A 70 -13.61 4.48 12.26
CA ALA A 70 -14.60 5.53 12.00
C ALA A 70 -13.93 6.88 11.76
N SER A 71 -12.81 7.16 12.42
CA SER A 71 -12.04 8.38 12.15
C SER A 71 -11.38 8.35 10.77
N LEU A 72 -10.87 7.21 10.30
CA LEU A 72 -10.37 7.08 8.93
C LEU A 72 -11.47 7.27 7.88
N MET A 73 -12.66 6.69 8.09
CA MET A 73 -13.79 6.88 7.19
C MET A 73 -14.14 8.35 7.02
N ARG A 74 -14.20 9.11 8.12
CA ARG A 74 -14.49 10.55 8.08
C ARG A 74 -13.34 11.37 7.50
N ARG A 75 -12.09 11.01 7.81
CA ARG A 75 -10.89 11.76 7.38
C ARG A 75 -10.65 11.67 5.88
N CYS A 76 -10.80 10.47 5.31
CA CYS A 76 -10.51 10.18 3.91
C CYS A 76 -11.78 10.14 3.03
N ASP A 77 -12.95 10.40 3.61
CA ASP A 77 -14.26 10.26 2.96
C ASP A 77 -14.48 8.89 2.28
N LEU A 78 -14.18 7.84 3.04
CA LEU A 78 -14.22 6.45 2.54
C LEU A 78 -15.37 5.65 3.14
N PRO A 79 -16.11 4.87 2.32
CA PRO A 79 -17.11 3.96 2.84
C PRO A 79 -16.46 2.81 3.61
N ALA A 80 -17.20 2.23 4.56
CA ALA A 80 -16.69 1.16 5.42
C ALA A 80 -16.25 -0.10 4.65
N ARG A 81 -16.76 -0.29 3.42
CA ARG A 81 -16.41 -1.37 2.49
C ARG A 81 -14.96 -1.26 2.05
N ASP A 82 -14.52 -0.07 1.70
CA ASP A 82 -13.21 0.12 1.08
C ASP A 82 -12.10 -0.06 2.12
N LEU A 83 -12.32 0.42 3.34
CA LEU A 83 -11.42 0.14 4.46
C LEU A 83 -11.33 -1.34 4.84
N ARG A 84 -12.31 -2.18 4.48
CA ARG A 84 -12.19 -3.63 4.72
C ARG A 84 -11.14 -4.27 3.82
N LEU A 85 -10.90 -3.72 2.63
CA LEU A 85 -9.90 -4.22 1.68
C LEU A 85 -8.49 -4.15 2.28
N LEU A 86 -8.26 -3.20 3.19
CA LEU A 86 -6.99 -3.01 3.88
C LEU A 86 -6.86 -3.82 5.18
N ASP A 87 -7.90 -4.55 5.61
CA ASP A 87 -7.85 -5.27 6.88
C ASP A 87 -6.95 -6.52 6.76
N PRO A 88 -5.82 -6.58 7.50
CA PRO A 88 -4.87 -7.68 7.38
C PRO A 88 -5.43 -9.03 7.86
N LEU A 89 -6.56 -9.03 8.56
CA LEU A 89 -7.24 -10.27 8.98
C LEU A 89 -7.92 -11.00 7.83
N PHE A 90 -8.08 -10.35 6.68
CA PHE A 90 -8.71 -10.90 5.50
C PHE A 90 -7.74 -10.89 4.32
N VAL A 91 -7.74 -11.99 3.55
CA VAL A 91 -6.96 -12.07 2.31
C VAL A 91 -7.85 -11.56 1.18
N TYR A 92 -7.80 -10.26 0.93
CA TYR A 92 -8.41 -9.67 -0.25
C TYR A 92 -7.43 -9.72 -1.44
N PRO A 93 -7.95 -9.93 -2.67
CA PRO A 93 -7.13 -9.81 -3.87
C PRO A 93 -6.58 -8.39 -4.02
N SER A 94 -5.50 -8.26 -4.79
CA SER A 94 -4.95 -6.96 -5.14
C SER A 94 -6.02 -6.06 -5.77
N THR A 95 -6.04 -4.78 -5.40
CA THR A 95 -6.98 -3.79 -5.95
C THR A 95 -6.49 -2.36 -5.77
N ILE A 96 -6.84 -1.52 -6.73
CA ILE A 96 -6.61 -0.07 -6.73
C ILE A 96 -7.97 0.58 -6.95
N LEU A 97 -8.39 1.44 -6.04
CA LEU A 97 -9.69 2.12 -6.13
C LEU A 97 -9.49 3.63 -6.05
N GLY A 98 -9.83 4.31 -7.13
CA GLY A 98 -10.09 5.75 -7.12
C GLY A 98 -11.33 6.07 -6.29
N ARG A 99 -11.25 7.17 -5.54
CA ARG A 99 -12.36 7.83 -4.86
C ARG A 99 -12.15 9.32 -4.91
N GLU A 100 -13.20 10.06 -4.62
CA GLU A 100 -13.21 11.52 -4.71
C GLU A 100 -12.05 12.22 -4.00
N ARG A 101 -11.61 11.70 -2.84
CA ARG A 101 -10.57 12.34 -2.00
C ARG A 101 -9.42 11.41 -1.63
N ALA A 102 -9.41 10.20 -2.17
CA ALA A 102 -8.43 9.20 -1.78
C ALA A 102 -8.29 8.11 -2.84
N ILE A 103 -7.11 7.49 -2.89
CA ILE A 103 -6.87 6.23 -3.61
C ILE A 103 -6.67 5.16 -2.56
N VAL A 104 -7.46 4.09 -2.62
CA VAL A 104 -7.32 2.93 -1.72
C VAL A 104 -6.50 1.87 -2.45
N VAL A 105 -5.37 1.51 -1.88
CA VAL A 105 -4.41 0.60 -2.50
C VAL A 105 -4.22 -0.63 -1.60
N ASN A 106 -4.60 -1.80 -2.11
CA ASN A 106 -4.23 -3.10 -1.55
C ASN A 106 -3.43 -3.83 -2.62
N LEU A 107 -2.11 -3.73 -2.57
CA LEU A 107 -1.21 -4.40 -3.52
C LEU A 107 -0.24 -5.27 -2.74
N GLU A 108 -0.55 -6.57 -2.68
CA GLU A 108 0.27 -7.56 -1.97
C GLU A 108 0.54 -7.20 -0.51
N GLN A 109 1.78 -6.83 -0.14
CA GLN A 109 2.13 -6.41 1.23
C GLN A 109 1.81 -4.94 1.51
N ILE A 110 1.59 -4.13 0.47
CA ILE A 110 1.35 -2.70 0.58
C ILE A 110 -0.15 -2.45 0.71
N ARG A 111 -0.56 -1.97 1.88
CA ARG A 111 -1.94 -1.59 2.19
C ARG A 111 -1.96 -0.14 2.65
N CYS A 112 -2.40 0.77 1.79
CA CYS A 112 -2.42 2.19 2.10
C CYS A 112 -3.66 2.91 1.57
N ILE A 113 -3.87 4.08 2.15
CA ILE A 113 -4.79 5.10 1.67
C ILE A 113 -3.91 6.28 1.26
N ILE A 114 -3.98 6.67 0.00
CA ILE A 114 -3.26 7.81 -0.54
C ILE A 114 -4.26 8.95 -0.62
N THR A 115 -3.91 10.12 -0.10
CA THR A 115 -4.67 11.36 -0.25
C THR A 115 -3.75 12.43 -0.85
N ALA A 116 -4.30 13.58 -1.27
CA ALA A 116 -3.48 14.69 -1.76
C ALA A 116 -2.49 15.25 -0.70
N ASP A 117 -2.76 15.04 0.59
CA ASP A 117 -2.04 15.67 1.70
C ASP A 117 -1.18 14.74 2.53
N GLU A 118 -1.40 13.43 2.39
CA GLU A 118 -0.73 12.42 3.19
C GLU A 118 -1.02 11.02 2.67
N ILE A 119 -0.15 10.09 3.03
CA ILE A 119 -0.34 8.66 2.81
C ILE A 119 -0.45 7.98 4.16
N LEU A 120 -1.50 7.17 4.32
CA LEU A 120 -1.73 6.35 5.50
C LEU A 120 -1.48 4.89 5.14
N LEU A 121 -0.27 4.43 5.44
CA LEU A 121 0.16 3.05 5.23
C LEU A 121 -0.12 2.25 6.50
N LEU A 122 -0.70 1.06 6.36
CA LEU A 122 -0.94 0.19 7.49
C LEU A 122 0.41 -0.23 8.10
N ASN A 123 0.59 0.02 9.40
CA ASN A 123 1.85 -0.32 10.06
C ASN A 123 2.00 -1.84 10.18
N SER A 124 3.11 -2.37 9.67
CA SER A 124 3.48 -3.78 9.69
C SER A 124 4.97 -3.91 9.97
N ILE A 125 5.37 -5.03 10.55
CA ILE A 125 6.79 -5.41 10.75
C ILE A 125 7.45 -5.94 9.46
N ASP A 126 6.70 -5.98 8.36
CA ASP A 126 7.18 -6.48 7.08
C ASP A 126 8.28 -5.56 6.50
N SER A 127 9.39 -6.15 6.05
CA SER A 127 10.49 -5.43 5.41
C SER A 127 10.05 -4.69 4.15
N TYR A 128 9.09 -5.21 3.39
CA TYR A 128 8.59 -4.56 2.18
C TYR A 128 7.85 -3.27 2.49
N VAL A 129 7.14 -3.20 3.62
CA VAL A 129 6.47 -1.98 4.08
C VAL A 129 7.51 -0.92 4.46
N LEU A 130 8.60 -1.31 5.14
CA LEU A 130 9.67 -0.38 5.49
C LEU A 130 10.46 0.09 4.25
N GLN A 131 10.69 -0.79 3.29
CA GLN A 131 11.31 -0.45 2.01
C GLN A 131 10.47 0.56 1.24
N TYR A 132 9.15 0.35 1.16
CA TYR A 132 8.22 1.30 0.56
C TYR A 132 8.33 2.68 1.22
N VAL A 133 8.31 2.76 2.56
CA VAL A 133 8.43 4.03 3.28
C VAL A 133 9.75 4.72 2.95
N THR A 134 10.86 3.98 3.00
CA THR A 134 12.20 4.52 2.76
C THR A 134 12.34 5.06 1.34
N GLU A 135 11.85 4.30 0.36
CA GLU A 135 11.95 4.67 -1.05
C GLU A 135 11.06 5.87 -1.38
N LEU A 136 9.84 5.90 -0.85
CA LEU A 136 8.96 7.05 -1.00
C LEU A 136 9.56 8.32 -0.38
N GLN A 137 10.10 8.24 0.84
CA GLN A 137 10.78 9.37 1.48
C GLN A 137 11.96 9.86 0.64
N ARG A 138 12.74 8.94 0.07
CA ARG A 138 13.87 9.27 -0.80
C ARG A 138 13.40 10.05 -2.03
N ARG A 139 12.34 9.60 -2.70
CA ARG A 139 11.81 10.28 -3.91
C ARG A 139 11.20 11.64 -3.60
N LEU A 140 10.44 11.77 -2.51
CA LEU A 140 9.90 13.05 -2.05
C LEU A 140 11.02 14.06 -1.70
N PHE A 141 12.10 13.59 -1.07
CA PHE A 141 13.24 14.45 -0.75
C PHE A 141 14.02 14.91 -2.00
N MET A 142 14.18 14.03 -3.00
CA MET A 142 14.82 14.39 -4.27
C MET A 142 14.01 15.44 -5.03
N LYS A 143 12.67 15.29 -5.07
CA LYS A 143 11.76 16.25 -5.72
C LYS A 143 11.81 17.63 -5.07
N ASN A 144 11.68 17.68 -3.74
CA ASN A 144 11.78 18.96 -3.01
C ASN A 144 13.12 19.68 -3.27
N ARG A 145 14.22 18.93 -3.50
CA ARG A 145 15.52 19.50 -3.83
C ARG A 145 15.60 20.02 -5.27
N SER A 146 15.03 19.31 -6.24
CA SER A 146 14.98 19.77 -7.64
C SER A 146 14.14 21.04 -7.77
N ASP A 147 13.02 21.14 -7.04
CA ASP A 147 12.16 22.32 -7.05
C ASP A 147 12.86 23.55 -6.47
N ILE A 148 13.63 23.37 -5.39
CA ILE A 148 14.45 24.46 -4.82
C ILE A 148 15.58 24.85 -5.78
N ALA A 149 16.20 23.88 -6.47
CA ALA A 149 17.25 24.16 -7.42
C ALA A 149 16.71 24.93 -8.63
N SER A 150 15.60 24.50 -9.23
CA SER A 150 14.96 25.17 -10.37
C SER A 150 14.57 26.61 -10.03
N LEU A 151 14.01 26.87 -8.84
CA LEU A 151 13.71 28.24 -8.36
C LEU A 151 14.96 29.12 -8.21
N LYS A 152 16.11 28.54 -7.84
CA LYS A 152 17.39 29.27 -7.73
C LYS A 152 17.98 29.64 -9.09
N TRP A 153 17.78 28.81 -10.12
CA TRP A 153 18.26 29.09 -11.48
C TRP A 153 17.33 30.04 -12.26
N SER A 154 16.06 30.17 -11.87
CA SER A 154 15.14 31.16 -12.44
C SER A 154 15.33 32.58 -11.89
N GLN A 155 16.07 32.75 -10.78
CA GLN A 155 16.50 34.08 -10.33
C GLN A 155 17.77 34.48 -11.10
N SER A 156 17.57 35.21 -12.19
CA SER A 156 18.64 35.92 -12.90
C SER A 156 19.43 36.79 -11.89
N PRO A 157 20.77 36.83 -11.94
CA PRO A 157 21.55 37.77 -11.15
C PRO A 157 21.14 39.18 -11.55
N VAL A 158 20.57 39.93 -10.62
CA VAL A 158 20.30 41.36 -10.79
C VAL A 158 21.62 42.10 -11.05
N ASP A 159 21.73 42.66 -12.25
CA ASP A 159 22.80 43.58 -12.65
C ASP A 159 22.84 44.79 -11.69
N TYR A 160 23.81 44.82 -10.79
CA TYR A 160 24.20 46.06 -10.12
C TYR A 160 25.12 46.85 -11.04
N THR A 161 24.54 47.66 -11.93
CA THR A 161 25.28 48.76 -12.54
C THR A 161 24.95 50.06 -11.81
N LEU A 162 25.84 50.47 -10.89
CA LEU A 162 26.15 51.89 -10.73
C LEU A 162 27.54 52.16 -10.12
N SER A 163 28.45 52.53 -11.03
CA SER A 163 29.39 53.66 -10.94
C SER A 163 30.46 53.70 -9.84
N GLY A 164 31.74 53.56 -10.24
CA GLY A 164 32.83 54.19 -9.49
C GLY A 164 34.25 53.70 -9.77
N ALA A 165 34.86 54.22 -10.85
CA ALA A 165 36.30 54.47 -11.03
C ALA A 165 37.32 53.30 -11.13
N ALA A 166 37.92 53.25 -12.33
CA ALA A 166 39.34 53.02 -12.63
C ALA A 166 40.01 51.70 -12.19
N ASN A 167 40.19 50.77 -13.13
CA ASN A 167 41.50 50.37 -13.68
C ASN A 167 41.43 49.11 -14.57
N GLY A 168 42.10 49.17 -15.74
CA GLY A 168 42.73 48.03 -16.40
C GLY A 168 41.85 47.01 -17.14
N PHE A 169 41.58 47.27 -18.42
CA PHE A 169 41.06 46.30 -19.38
C PHE A 169 42.13 45.28 -19.80
N ASP A 170 41.76 44.00 -19.82
CA ASP A 170 42.07 43.05 -20.90
C ASP A 170 41.22 41.78 -20.72
N VAL A 171 40.11 41.67 -21.45
CA VAL A 171 39.41 40.40 -21.67
C VAL A 171 39.17 40.26 -23.18
N PRO A 172 39.81 39.30 -23.87
CA PRO A 172 39.59 39.12 -25.29
C PRO A 172 38.18 38.58 -25.57
N LEU A 173 37.43 39.41 -26.28
CA LEU A 173 36.30 39.08 -27.13
C LEU A 173 36.68 38.00 -28.16
N LEU A 174 35.98 36.87 -28.19
CA LEU A 174 35.68 36.20 -29.46
C LEU A 174 34.41 35.35 -29.35
N MET A 175 33.30 35.91 -29.81
CA MET A 175 32.30 35.11 -30.50
C MET A 175 32.86 34.75 -31.87
N SER A 176 32.82 33.47 -32.23
CA SER A 176 32.82 33.04 -33.62
C SER A 176 32.00 31.77 -33.74
N SER A 177 30.85 31.92 -34.38
CA SER A 177 30.15 30.85 -35.07
C SER A 177 31.09 30.19 -36.07
N ASP A 178 31.19 28.86 -36.07
CA ASP A 178 31.16 28.10 -37.31
C ASP A 178 30.90 26.60 -37.07
N GLU A 179 30.26 26.02 -38.06
CA GLU A 179 29.65 24.69 -38.14
C GLU A 179 30.63 23.51 -37.94
N ARG A 180 30.16 22.41 -37.32
CA ARG A 180 30.05 21.09 -37.98
C ARG A 180 29.70 19.89 -37.07
N LYS A 181 28.80 19.08 -37.65
CA LYS A 181 28.74 17.60 -37.67
C LYS A 181 28.06 16.87 -36.50
N GLN A 182 26.79 16.56 -36.76
CA GLN A 182 26.23 15.21 -36.80
C GLN A 182 27.14 14.10 -36.26
N THR A 183 26.83 13.64 -35.06
CA THR A 183 26.97 12.25 -34.66
C THR A 183 25.63 11.79 -34.10
N LEU A 184 25.14 10.72 -34.69
CA LEU A 184 23.88 10.03 -34.39
C LEU A 184 23.79 9.70 -32.90
N HIS A 185 22.76 10.20 -32.22
CA HIS A 185 22.22 9.57 -31.02
C HIS A 185 20.90 8.93 -31.43
N ASP A 186 21.02 7.70 -31.92
CA ASP A 186 19.90 6.78 -32.08
C ASP A 186 19.72 6.10 -30.73
N GLY A 187 18.59 6.35 -30.06
CA GLY A 187 18.24 5.64 -28.82
C GLY A 187 17.95 6.47 -27.58
N ASP A 188 17.27 7.63 -27.68
CA ASP A 188 16.65 8.21 -26.47
C ASP A 188 15.33 8.95 -26.73
N MET A 189 14.46 8.35 -27.54
CA MET A 189 13.14 8.90 -27.88
C MET A 189 12.02 8.41 -26.93
N PHE A 190 12.38 7.85 -25.77
CA PHE A 190 11.45 7.44 -24.71
C PHE A 190 11.72 8.10 -23.35
N SER A 191 12.66 9.04 -23.26
CA SER A 191 12.79 9.94 -22.10
C SER A 191 11.82 11.11 -22.23
N GLY A 192 10.52 10.79 -22.34
CA GLY A 192 9.42 11.73 -22.48
C GLY A 192 8.69 11.90 -21.15
N SER A 193 8.89 13.07 -20.53
CA SER A 193 8.44 13.47 -19.18
C SER A 193 9.31 12.88 -18.07
N SER A 194 10.14 13.71 -17.44
CA SER A 194 10.89 13.31 -16.25
C SER A 194 9.90 12.78 -15.20
N ALA A 195 10.03 11.51 -14.82
CA ALA A 195 9.31 10.91 -13.68
C ALA A 195 9.42 11.76 -12.39
N ASP A 196 10.34 12.72 -12.36
CA ASP A 196 10.52 13.72 -11.31
C ASP A 196 9.34 14.69 -11.11
N ASP A 197 8.39 14.81 -12.06
CA ASP A 197 7.28 15.78 -11.96
C ASP A 197 5.87 15.16 -11.82
N LEU A 198 5.78 13.97 -11.22
CA LEU A 198 4.48 13.38 -10.86
C LEU A 198 3.87 14.09 -9.63
N PRO A 199 2.54 14.32 -9.60
CA PRO A 199 1.82 14.70 -8.38
C PRO A 199 2.05 13.70 -7.23
N PHE A 200 1.89 14.18 -6.00
CA PHE A 200 2.20 13.42 -4.77
C PHE A 200 1.52 12.05 -4.73
N GLU A 201 0.24 11.99 -5.10
CA GLU A 201 -0.56 10.78 -5.12
C GLU A 201 -0.06 9.74 -6.13
N PHE A 202 0.44 10.19 -7.28
CA PHE A 202 0.94 9.30 -8.33
C PHE A 202 2.36 8.82 -8.02
N GLN A 203 3.19 9.65 -7.38
CA GLN A 203 4.49 9.21 -6.87
C GLN A 203 4.33 8.12 -5.79
N ALA A 204 3.34 8.28 -4.92
CA ALA A 204 3.01 7.26 -3.92
C ALA A 204 2.51 5.96 -4.56
N LEU A 205 1.62 6.06 -5.55
CA LEU A 205 1.08 4.92 -6.27
C LEU A 205 2.17 4.19 -7.07
N GLU A 206 3.08 4.93 -7.72
CA GLU A 206 4.22 4.39 -8.45
C GLU A 206 5.11 3.53 -7.53
N VAL A 207 5.52 4.07 -6.37
CA VAL A 207 6.34 3.33 -5.40
C VAL A 207 5.60 2.10 -4.87
N ALA A 208 4.27 2.16 -4.74
CA ALA A 208 3.46 1.02 -4.28
C ALA A 208 3.41 -0.09 -5.32
N LEU A 209 3.24 0.27 -6.60
CA LEU A 209 3.27 -0.65 -7.73
C LEU A 209 4.65 -1.28 -7.89
N GLU A 210 5.71 -0.49 -7.80
CA GLU A 210 7.08 -0.98 -7.85
C GLU A 210 7.35 -1.99 -6.73
N ALA A 211 7.00 -1.66 -5.49
CA ALA A 211 7.15 -2.56 -4.36
C ALA A 211 6.38 -3.88 -4.54
N ALA A 212 5.15 -3.83 -5.08
CA ALA A 212 4.36 -5.01 -5.36
C ALA A 212 4.97 -5.88 -6.46
N CYS A 213 5.48 -5.28 -7.53
CA CYS A 213 6.19 -5.98 -8.61
C CYS A 213 7.48 -6.63 -8.11
N THR A 214 8.31 -5.90 -7.36
CA THR A 214 9.54 -6.44 -6.74
C THR A 214 9.23 -7.62 -5.82
N PHE A 215 8.15 -7.56 -5.03
CA PHE A 215 7.74 -8.66 -4.15
C PHE A 215 7.27 -9.90 -4.93
N LEU A 216 6.54 -9.72 -6.02
CA LEU A 216 6.07 -10.83 -6.85
C LEU A 216 7.24 -11.48 -7.61
N ASP A 217 8.17 -10.66 -8.10
CA ASP A 217 9.39 -11.12 -8.78
C ASP A 217 10.30 -11.92 -7.84
N ALA A 218 10.53 -11.42 -6.62
CA ALA A 218 11.29 -12.13 -5.60
C ALA A 218 10.70 -13.53 -5.29
N GLN A 219 9.37 -13.64 -5.21
CA GLN A 219 8.69 -14.93 -5.03
C GLN A 219 8.79 -15.86 -6.24
N ALA A 220 8.86 -15.31 -7.46
CA ALA A 220 9.08 -16.09 -8.66
C ALA A 220 10.49 -16.68 -8.65
N ILE A 221 11.50 -15.86 -8.35
CA ILE A 221 12.90 -16.27 -8.25
C ILE A 221 13.08 -17.34 -7.16
N GLU A 222 12.51 -17.14 -5.98
CA GLU A 222 12.56 -18.14 -4.88
C GLU A 222 11.94 -19.47 -5.32
N LEU A 223 10.78 -19.42 -5.98
CA LEU A 223 10.12 -20.62 -6.46
C LEU A 223 10.93 -21.33 -7.55
N GLU A 224 11.56 -20.60 -8.46
CA GLU A 224 12.45 -21.15 -9.48
C GLU A 224 13.63 -21.88 -8.84
N GLN A 225 14.30 -21.26 -7.86
CA GLN A 225 15.42 -21.86 -7.13
C GLN A 225 15.03 -23.17 -6.43
N GLU A 226 13.80 -23.28 -5.93
CA GLU A 226 13.29 -24.52 -5.33
C GLU A 226 12.85 -25.58 -6.34
N VAL A 227 12.33 -25.18 -7.50
CA VAL A 227 11.76 -26.09 -8.50
C VAL A 227 12.84 -26.87 -9.24
N TYR A 228 13.93 -26.22 -9.67
CA TYR A 228 14.94 -26.88 -10.51
C TYR A 228 15.59 -28.12 -9.85
N PRO A 229 16.03 -28.08 -8.57
CA PRO A 229 16.58 -29.26 -7.91
C PRO A 229 15.59 -30.42 -7.81
N VAL A 230 14.31 -30.11 -7.59
CA VAL A 230 13.26 -31.13 -7.42
C VAL A 230 12.92 -31.80 -8.75
N LEU A 231 12.95 -31.06 -9.86
CA LEU A 231 12.76 -31.62 -11.20
C LEU A 231 13.93 -32.53 -11.61
N ASP A 232 15.16 -32.15 -11.28
CA ASP A 232 16.34 -32.98 -11.52
C ASP A 232 16.28 -34.28 -10.70
N GLU A 233 15.94 -34.17 -9.40
CA GLU A 233 15.75 -35.34 -8.54
C GLU A 233 14.64 -36.27 -9.07
N LEU A 234 13.52 -35.71 -9.55
CA LEU A 234 12.43 -36.50 -10.13
C LEU A 234 12.88 -37.26 -11.40
N THR A 235 13.79 -36.66 -12.18
CA THR A 235 14.34 -37.28 -13.39
C THR A 235 15.21 -38.50 -13.05
N THR A 236 15.89 -38.47 -11.90
CA THR A 236 16.70 -39.61 -11.43
C THR A 236 15.87 -40.67 -10.69
N LYS A 237 14.86 -40.26 -9.90
CA LYS A 237 14.06 -41.15 -9.06
C LYS A 237 12.60 -40.69 -8.94
N ILE A 238 11.70 -41.52 -9.47
CA ILE A 238 10.27 -41.36 -9.27
C ILE A 238 9.88 -41.96 -7.92
N SER A 239 9.55 -41.10 -6.95
CA SER A 239 9.07 -41.48 -5.63
C SER A 239 7.80 -40.70 -5.26
N THR A 240 6.98 -41.27 -4.37
CA THR A 240 5.76 -40.59 -3.87
C THR A 240 6.09 -39.28 -3.16
N LEU A 241 7.25 -39.21 -2.48
CA LEU A 241 7.76 -38.01 -1.82
C LEU A 241 8.05 -36.90 -2.85
N ASN A 242 8.75 -37.24 -3.93
CA ASN A 242 9.16 -36.26 -4.96
C ASN A 242 7.95 -35.75 -5.74
N LEU A 243 6.99 -36.64 -6.05
CA LEU A 243 5.73 -36.24 -6.68
C LEU A 243 4.87 -35.32 -5.79
N GLU A 244 4.83 -35.58 -4.48
CA GLU A 244 4.14 -34.69 -3.53
C GLU A 244 4.86 -33.33 -3.41
N HIS A 245 6.19 -33.32 -3.43
CA HIS A 245 6.95 -32.06 -3.43
C HIS A 245 6.67 -31.23 -4.70
N VAL A 246 6.72 -31.85 -5.88
CA VAL A 246 6.36 -31.19 -7.16
C VAL A 246 4.92 -30.70 -7.14
N ARG A 247 3.98 -31.45 -6.57
CA ARG A 247 2.58 -31.02 -6.45
C ARG A 247 2.45 -29.76 -5.59
N ARG A 248 3.20 -29.65 -4.49
CA ARG A 248 3.22 -28.45 -3.63
C ARG A 248 3.81 -27.26 -4.36
N LEU A 249 4.93 -27.44 -5.06
CA LEU A 249 5.55 -26.39 -5.86
C LEU A 249 4.65 -25.93 -7.01
N LYS A 250 3.99 -26.85 -7.72
CA LYS A 250 2.97 -26.52 -8.71
C LYS A 250 1.82 -25.73 -8.11
N SER A 251 1.37 -26.07 -6.91
CA SER A 251 0.28 -25.34 -6.23
C SER A 251 0.71 -23.91 -5.88
N ARG A 252 1.95 -23.72 -5.42
CA ARG A 252 2.56 -22.39 -5.19
C ARG A 252 2.68 -21.60 -6.50
N LEU A 253 3.17 -22.22 -7.57
CA LEU A 253 3.27 -21.61 -8.90
C LEU A 253 1.90 -21.11 -9.36
N VAL A 254 0.88 -21.96 -9.31
CA VAL A 254 -0.49 -21.59 -9.72
C VAL A 254 -1.02 -20.44 -8.88
N ALA A 255 -0.75 -20.42 -7.57
CA ALA A 255 -1.13 -19.31 -6.70
C ALA A 255 -0.40 -18.00 -7.07
N LEU A 256 0.92 -18.05 -7.31
CA LEU A 256 1.71 -16.90 -7.72
C LEU A 256 1.26 -16.36 -9.08
N THR A 257 1.05 -17.22 -10.08
CA THR A 257 0.53 -16.82 -11.40
C THR A 257 -0.84 -16.13 -11.28
N ARG A 258 -1.73 -16.62 -10.40
CA ARG A 258 -3.03 -15.96 -10.17
C ARG A 258 -2.87 -14.57 -9.56
N ARG A 259 -1.94 -14.40 -8.62
CA ARG A 259 -1.65 -13.12 -7.97
C ARG A 259 -1.06 -12.10 -8.94
N VAL A 260 -0.06 -12.50 -9.74
CA VAL A 260 0.51 -11.65 -10.80
C VAL A 260 -0.55 -11.23 -11.82
N LYS A 261 -1.36 -12.18 -12.29
CA LYS A 261 -2.48 -11.88 -13.19
C LYS A 261 -3.45 -10.89 -12.55
N LYS A 262 -3.77 -11.06 -11.26
CA LYS A 262 -4.68 -10.14 -10.59
C LYS A 262 -4.15 -8.72 -10.54
N VAL A 263 -2.86 -8.51 -10.25
CA VAL A 263 -2.24 -7.18 -10.28
C VAL A 263 -2.31 -6.58 -11.69
N ARG A 264 -1.93 -7.35 -12.71
CA ARG A 264 -2.04 -6.93 -14.11
C ARG A 264 -3.47 -6.54 -14.48
N ASP A 265 -4.44 -7.40 -14.17
CA ASP A 265 -5.85 -7.20 -14.54
C ASP A 265 -6.43 -5.94 -13.87
N GLU A 266 -6.02 -5.62 -12.63
CA GLU A 266 -6.44 -4.37 -11.97
C GLU A 266 -5.83 -3.13 -12.63
N ILE A 267 -4.57 -3.20 -13.09
CA ILE A 267 -3.93 -2.10 -13.82
C ILE A 267 -4.59 -1.91 -15.18
N GLU A 268 -4.81 -3.00 -15.93
CA GLU A 268 -5.50 -2.97 -17.22
C GLU A 268 -6.91 -2.38 -17.06
N GLN A 269 -7.69 -2.87 -16.10
CA GLN A 269 -9.05 -2.37 -15.86
C GLN A 269 -9.06 -0.88 -15.48
N LEU A 270 -8.12 -0.44 -14.64
CA LEU A 270 -8.00 0.97 -14.26
C LEU A 270 -7.64 1.86 -15.46
N MET A 271 -6.75 1.39 -16.33
CA MET A 271 -6.33 2.13 -17.53
C MET A 271 -7.38 2.16 -18.63
N ASP A 272 -8.29 1.18 -18.67
CA ASP A 272 -9.36 1.10 -19.65
C ASP A 272 -10.54 2.06 -19.35
N ASP A 273 -10.65 2.58 -18.12
CA ASP A 273 -11.73 3.49 -17.70
C ASP A 273 -11.20 4.88 -17.32
N ASP A 274 -11.37 5.84 -18.22
CA ASP A 274 -10.99 7.25 -18.02
C ASP A 274 -11.67 7.88 -16.80
N SER A 275 -12.88 7.44 -16.45
CA SER A 275 -13.59 7.95 -15.27
C SER A 275 -12.92 7.52 -13.98
N ASP A 276 -12.53 6.24 -13.88
CA ASP A 276 -11.81 5.71 -12.72
C ASP A 276 -10.42 6.35 -12.62
N MET A 277 -9.74 6.59 -13.75
CA MET A 277 -8.48 7.35 -13.76
C MET A 277 -8.66 8.80 -13.32
N ALA A 278 -9.69 9.49 -13.80
CA ALA A 278 -9.98 10.86 -13.42
C ALA A 278 -10.28 10.98 -11.90
N GLU A 279 -10.84 9.94 -11.28
CA GLU A 279 -11.04 9.92 -9.83
C GLU A 279 -9.74 10.00 -9.03
N MET A 280 -8.60 9.62 -9.61
CA MET A 280 -7.30 9.59 -8.94
C MET A 280 -6.53 10.92 -8.95
N TYR A 281 -6.97 11.95 -9.69
CA TYR A 281 -6.31 13.27 -9.73
C TYR A 281 -6.65 14.09 -8.48
N LEU A 282 -6.11 13.67 -7.33
CA LEU A 282 -6.48 14.20 -6.02
C LEU A 282 -5.98 15.63 -5.78
N THR A 283 -4.78 15.95 -6.26
CA THR A 283 -4.18 17.28 -6.11
C THR A 283 -5.00 18.32 -6.87
N GLU A 284 -5.37 18.04 -8.12
CA GLU A 284 -6.19 18.95 -8.94
C GLU A 284 -7.59 19.14 -8.34
N LYS A 285 -8.26 18.06 -7.92
CA LYS A 285 -9.57 18.15 -7.27
C LYS A 285 -9.53 19.00 -6.00
N LYS A 286 -8.46 18.87 -5.21
CA LYS A 286 -8.29 19.68 -4.01
C LYS A 286 -8.18 21.17 -4.33
N GLU A 287 -7.46 21.54 -5.39
CA GLU A 287 -7.33 22.94 -5.83
C GLU A 287 -8.67 23.51 -6.31
N GLN A 288 -9.44 22.75 -7.08
CA GLN A 288 -10.75 23.18 -7.58
C GLN A 288 -11.80 23.41 -6.48
N HIS A 289 -11.65 22.75 -5.33
CA HIS A 289 -12.53 22.93 -4.17
C HIS A 289 -12.03 23.97 -3.16
N ALA A 290 -10.85 24.56 -3.39
CA ALA A 290 -10.30 25.61 -2.54
C ALA A 290 -10.77 27.03 -2.96
N ASP A 291 -11.26 27.18 -4.19
CA ASP A 291 -11.87 28.39 -4.76
C ASP A 291 -13.39 28.45 -4.52
#